data_AF-A0A0R2FXZ5-F1
#
_entry.id   AF-A0A0R2FXZ5-F1
#
_cell.length_a   1.000
_cell.length_b   1.000
_cell.length_c   1.000
_cell.angle_alpha   90.00
_cell.angle_beta   90.00
_cell.angle_gamma   90.00
#
_symmetry.space_group_name_H-M   'P 1'
#
loop_
_entity.id
_entity.type
_entity.pdbx_description
1 polymer ?
#
loop_
_entity_poly.entity_id
_entity_poly.type
_entity_poly.pdbx_seq_one_letter_code
_entity_poly.pdbx_strand_id
1 'polypeptide(L)'
;MGFLGLTGDYIAGLFVKSGYRQQGIGTALLQKVKQDQPTIYLDVYLKNKKALLFYQHAGFVKVKEGVDQLTGEREYLMRWTAAEEKVHER
;
A
#
# COMPACT_ATOMS: atom_id res chain seq x y z
N MET A 1 -17.02 0.72 5.60
CA MET A 1 -16.81 -0.66 5.10
C MET A 1 -15.70 -0.67 4.06
N GLY A 2 -14.77 -1.62 4.17
CA GLY A 2 -13.61 -1.80 3.29
C GLY A 2 -12.94 -3.15 3.53
N PHE A 3 -12.02 -3.54 2.65
CA PHE A 3 -11.26 -4.79 2.75
C PHE A 3 -9.83 -4.59 2.22
N LEU A 4 -8.96 -5.51 2.60
CA LEU A 4 -7.59 -5.62 2.13
C LEU A 4 -7.33 -7.10 1.82
N GLY A 5 -6.96 -7.40 0.58
CA GLY A 5 -6.60 -8.75 0.12
C GLY A 5 -5.08 -8.95 0.16
N LEU A 6 -4.65 -10.07 0.74
CA LEU A 6 -3.25 -10.47 0.82
C LEU A 6 -3.00 -11.77 0.07
N THR A 7 -1.85 -11.85 -0.58
CA THR A 7 -1.28 -13.06 -1.15
C THR A 7 0.16 -13.17 -0.66
N GLY A 8 0.39 -13.90 0.43
CA GLY A 8 1.68 -13.92 1.09
C GLY A 8 2.03 -12.54 1.67
N ASP A 9 3.17 -11.99 1.26
CA ASP A 9 3.66 -10.65 1.62
C ASP A 9 3.19 -9.54 0.67
N TYR A 10 2.30 -9.85 -0.27
CA TYR A 10 1.82 -8.92 -1.29
C TYR A 10 0.37 -8.49 -1.04
N ILE A 11 0.10 -7.18 -1.09
CA ILE A 11 -1.27 -6.64 -1.07
C ILE A 11 -1.85 -6.70 -2.49
N ALA A 12 -2.72 -7.67 -2.73
CA ALA A 12 -3.44 -7.82 -3.99
C ALA A 12 -4.49 -6.72 -4.21
N GLY A 13 -4.95 -6.06 -3.15
CA GLY A 13 -5.80 -4.88 -3.27
C GLY A 13 -6.28 -4.35 -1.92
N LEU A 14 -6.50 -3.04 -1.86
CA LEU A 14 -7.10 -2.35 -0.72
C LEU A 14 -8.23 -1.46 -1.22
N PHE A 15 -9.43 -1.68 -0.72
CA PHE A 15 -10.60 -0.93 -1.13
C PHE A 15 -11.42 -0.45 0.08
N VAL A 16 -11.76 0.83 0.07
CA VAL A 16 -12.70 1.44 1.02
C VAL A 16 -13.85 2.07 0.24
N LYS A 17 -15.09 1.75 0.62
CA LYS A 17 -16.31 2.30 0.00
C LYS A 17 -16.31 3.83 0.14
N SER A 18 -16.70 4.55 -0.92
CA SER A 18 -16.54 6.01 -1.06
C SER A 18 -16.99 6.82 0.16
N GLY A 19 -18.22 6.60 0.65
CA GLY A 19 -18.77 7.30 1.82
C GLY A 19 -18.11 6.96 3.18
N TYR A 20 -17.13 6.05 3.19
CA TYR A 20 -16.38 5.63 4.37
C TYR A 20 -14.87 5.94 4.25
N ARG A 21 -14.45 6.62 3.18
CA ARG A 21 -13.05 7.03 3.00
C ARG A 21 -12.72 8.20 3.93
N GLN A 22 -11.43 8.38 4.21
CA GLN A 22 -10.92 9.45 5.10
C GLN A 22 -11.38 9.34 6.57
N GLN A 23 -11.92 8.19 6.97
CA GLN A 23 -12.33 7.88 8.34
C GLN A 23 -11.35 6.89 9.02
N GLY A 24 -10.10 6.80 8.53
CA GLY A 24 -9.08 5.90 9.09
C GLY A 24 -9.20 4.41 8.73
N ILE A 25 -10.25 3.98 8.03
CA ILE A 25 -10.48 2.54 7.72
C ILE A 25 -9.32 1.92 6.93
N GLY A 26 -8.84 2.60 5.88
CA GLY A 26 -7.72 2.10 5.07
C GLY A 26 -6.45 1.97 5.91
N THR A 27 -6.20 2.95 6.78
CA THR A 27 -5.07 2.93 7.72
C THR A 27 -5.18 1.76 8.69
N ALA A 28 -6.36 1.56 9.30
CA ALA A 28 -6.58 0.46 10.24
C ALA A 28 -6.36 -0.92 9.59
N LEU A 29 -6.87 -1.12 8.37
CA LEU A 29 -6.65 -2.34 7.60
C LEU A 29 -5.16 -2.57 7.34
N LEU A 30 -4.45 -1.53 6.88
CA LEU A 30 -3.02 -1.63 6.57
C LEU A 30 -2.17 -1.88 7.82
N GLN A 31 -2.50 -1.23 8.94
CA GLN A 31 -1.81 -1.44 10.22
C GLN A 31 -1.95 -2.88 10.72
N LYS A 32 -3.12 -3.50 10.55
CA LYS A 32 -3.29 -4.91 10.92
C LYS A 32 -2.32 -5.82 10.16
N VAL A 33 -2.13 -5.57 8.85
CA VAL A 33 -1.17 -6.34 8.05
C VAL A 33 0.27 -6.10 8.48
N LYS A 34 0.64 -4.84 8.74
CA LYS A 34 1.99 -4.48 9.20
C LYS A 34 2.38 -5.12 10.53
N GLN A 35 1.42 -5.42 11.40
CA GLN A 35 1.68 -6.14 12.65
C GLN A 35 2.07 -7.60 12.41
N ASP A 36 1.55 -8.21 11.34
CA ASP A 36 1.66 -9.64 11.09
C ASP A 36 2.77 -9.98 10.07
N GLN A 37 3.28 -9.00 9.31
CA GLN A 37 4.27 -9.19 8.25
C GLN A 37 5.55 -8.37 8.46
N PRO A 38 6.75 -8.96 8.29
CA PRO A 38 8.01 -8.21 8.40
C PRO A 38 8.26 -7.28 7.21
N THR A 39 7.73 -7.64 6.04
CA THR A 39 7.85 -6.93 4.78
C THR A 39 6.53 -7.02 4.03
N ILE A 40 6.14 -5.96 3.33
CA ILE A 40 4.94 -5.92 2.51
C ILE A 40 5.26 -5.28 1.16
N TYR A 41 4.73 -5.86 0.08
CA TYR A 41 4.81 -5.34 -1.28
C TYR A 41 3.43 -5.00 -1.83
N LEU A 42 3.39 -4.04 -2.78
CA LEU A 42 2.20 -3.73 -3.57
C LEU A 42 2.60 -3.02 -4.87
N ASP A 43 1.75 -3.14 -5.88
CA ASP A 43 1.78 -2.26 -7.05
C ASP A 43 0.74 -1.15 -6.93
N VAL A 44 1.11 0.05 -7.35
CA VAL A 44 0.20 1.20 -7.40
C VAL A 44 0.38 1.97 -8.70
N TYR A 45 -0.73 2.17 -9.40
CA TYR A 45 -0.74 3.01 -10.60
C TYR A 45 -0.39 4.46 -10.28
N LEU A 46 0.50 5.06 -11.07
CA LEU A 46 0.93 6.45 -10.91
C LEU A 46 -0.22 7.43 -11.14
N LYS A 47 -1.24 7.06 -11.94
CA LYS A 47 -2.44 7.87 -12.12
C LYS A 47 -3.32 7.92 -10.87
N ASN A 48 -3.24 6.91 -10.00
CA ASN A 48 -3.97 6.87 -8.74
C ASN A 48 -3.23 7.65 -7.64
N LYS A 49 -3.17 8.97 -7.80
CA LYS A 49 -2.44 9.87 -6.89
C LYS A 49 -2.87 9.72 -5.42
N LYS A 50 -4.16 9.44 -5.17
CA LYS A 50 -4.68 9.23 -3.82
C LYS A 50 -4.09 7.98 -3.17
N ALA A 51 -4.06 6.85 -3.89
CA ALA A 51 -3.46 5.62 -3.37
C ALA A 51 -1.94 5.74 -3.23
N LEU A 52 -1.27 6.35 -4.22
CA LEU A 52 0.18 6.58 -4.16
C LEU A 52 0.57 7.38 -2.92
N LEU A 53 -0.09 8.53 -2.68
CA LEU A 53 0.14 9.33 -1.48
C LEU A 53 -0.21 8.54 -0.23
N PHE A 54 -1.32 7.81 -0.20
CA PHE A 54 -1.70 7.00 0.96
C PHE A 54 -0.60 6.01 1.35
N TYR A 55 -0.02 5.28 0.39
CA TYR A 55 1.05 4.32 0.68
C TYR A 55 2.37 5.01 1.07
N GLN A 56 2.72 6.14 0.44
CA GLN A 56 3.89 6.93 0.84
C GLN A 56 3.78 7.44 2.29
N HIS A 57 2.62 7.98 2.69
CA HIS A 57 2.39 8.38 4.08
C HIS A 57 2.37 7.19 5.04
N ALA A 58 2.04 6.00 4.55
CA ALA A 58 2.14 4.76 5.29
C ALA A 58 3.56 4.16 5.28
N GLY A 59 4.59 4.91 4.90
CA GLY A 59 5.99 4.48 4.96
C GLY A 59 6.42 3.51 3.86
N PHE A 60 5.59 3.29 2.84
CA PHE A 60 6.03 2.52 1.67
C PHE A 60 6.98 3.36 0.81
N VAL A 61 8.04 2.72 0.34
CA VAL A 61 9.03 3.32 -0.57
C VAL A 61 8.95 2.68 -1.95
N LYS A 62 9.17 3.46 -3.00
CA LYS A 62 9.30 2.93 -4.36
C LYS A 62 10.55 2.07 -4.46
N VAL A 63 10.41 0.83 -4.91
CA VAL A 63 11.54 -0.05 -5.22
C VAL A 63 11.75 -0.25 -6.71
N LYS A 64 10.68 -0.17 -7.51
CA LYS A 64 10.75 -0.28 -8.96
C LYS A 64 9.64 0.54 -9.62
N GLU A 65 9.89 0.96 -10.84
CA GLU A 65 8.88 1.52 -11.74
C GLU A 65 8.70 0.60 -12.94
N GLY A 66 7.45 0.47 -13.39
CA GLY A 66 7.09 -0.39 -14.51
C GLY A 66 5.86 0.12 -15.25
N VAL A 67 5.42 -0.71 -16.19
CA VAL A 67 4.17 -0.55 -16.92
C VAL A 67 3.43 -1.87 -16.79
N ASP A 68 2.19 -1.82 -16.33
CA ASP A 68 1.29 -2.96 -16.34
C ASP A 68 1.03 -3.35 -17.80
N GLN A 69 1.44 -4.56 -18.18
CA GLN A 69 1.38 -5.02 -19.57
C GLN A 69 -0.06 -5.19 -20.08
N LEU A 70 -1.03 -5.38 -19.19
CA LEU A 70 -2.43 -5.58 -19.57
C LEU A 70 -3.13 -4.25 -19.81
N THR A 71 -2.80 -3.21 -19.03
CA THR A 71 -3.48 -1.91 -19.08
C THR A 71 -2.68 -0.81 -19.77
N GLY A 72 -1.36 -1.00 -19.93
CA GLY A 72 -0.44 0.03 -20.42
C GLY A 72 -0.17 1.15 -19.41
N GLU A 73 -0.65 1.01 -18.18
CA GLU A 73 -0.56 2.04 -17.14
C GLU A 73 0.78 1.97 -16.41
N ARG A 74 1.38 3.14 -16.16
CA ARG A 74 2.59 3.22 -15.34
C ARG A 74 2.26 2.88 -13.89
N GLU A 75 3.11 2.07 -13.26
CA GLU A 75 2.99 1.67 -11.87
C GLU A 75 4.31 1.70 -11.12
N TYR A 76 4.21 1.82 -9.80
CA TYR A 76 5.32 1.56 -8.90
C TYR A 76 5.08 0.26 -8.16
N LEU A 77 6.10 -0.58 -8.13
CA LEU A 77 6.26 -1.55 -7.05
C LEU A 77 6.77 -0.79 -5.84
N MET A 78 6.02 -0.88 -4.75
CA MET A 78 6.36 -0.27 -3.48
C MET A 78 6.58 -1.35 -2.42
N ARG A 79 7.46 -1.04 -1.46
CA ARG A 79 7.79 -1.92 -0.33
C ARG A 79 7.70 -1.16 0.98
N TRP A 80 7.21 -1.83 2.01
CA TRP A 80 7.36 -1.42 3.39
C TRP A 80 8.05 -2.52 4.20
N THR A 81 8.89 -2.16 5.18
CA THR A 81 9.51 -3.12 6.10
C THR A 81 9.41 -2.63 7.55
N ALA A 82 9.15 -3.56 8.47
CA ALA A 82 9.05 -3.26 9.90
C ALA A 82 10.39 -2.79 10.51
N ALA A 83 11.52 -3.19 9.91
CA ALA A 83 12.84 -2.79 10.35
C ALA A 83 13.14 -1.32 10.01
N GLU A 84 12.77 -0.86 8.80
CA GLU A 84 13.03 0.50 8.34
C GLU A 84 12.08 1.52 8.99
N GLU A 85 10.83 1.14 9.29
CA GLU A 85 9.86 2.06 9.92
C GLU A 85 10.27 2.44 11.36
N LYS A 86 10.78 1.48 12.15
CA LYS A 86 11.22 1.72 13.54
C LYS A 86 12.44 2.64 13.66
N VAL A 87 13.17 2.87 12.57
CA VAL A 87 14.30 3.81 12.52
C VAL A 87 13.81 5.26 12.37
N HIS A 88 12.65 5.46 11.74
CA HIS A 88 12.08 6.79 11.51
C HIS A 88 11.27 7.33 12.71
N GLU A 89 10.86 6.45 13.62
CA GLU A 89 10.13 6.80 14.86
C GLU A 89 11.06 7.11 16.05
N ARG A 90 12.39 7.13 15.86
CA ARG A 90 13.39 7.45 16.89
C ARG A 90 13.97 8.85 16.75
#